data_AF-A0AAW6DSN1-F1
#
_entry.id   AF-A0AAW6DSN1-F1
#
_cell.length_a   1.000
_cell.length_b   1.000
_cell.length_c   1.000
_cell.angle_alpha   90.00
_cell.angle_beta   90.00
_cell.angle_gamma   90.00
#
_symmetry.space_group_name_H-M   'P 1'
#
loop_
_entity.id
_entity.type
_entity.pdbx_description
1 polymer ?
#
loop_
_entity_poly.entity_id
_entity_poly.type
_entity_poly.pdbx_seq_one_letter_code
_entity_poly.pdbx_strand_id
1 'polypeptide(L)'
;MAGMGKTGTVNIFPEMMDEAIKAIKDYRTIAFGDTDGNGSDGLYGTVKKEVETLTSSDFTGSASKGFVNFYTNNIEPATGSSLKGALEMLESICKSIKSAIPDTEGVDEQLGTENDK
;
A
#
# COMPACT_ATOMS: atom_id res chain seq x y z
N MET A 1 9.73 -42.50 -4.45
CA MET A 1 8.54 -41.65 -4.29
C MET A 1 8.40 -41.28 -2.82
N ALA A 2 9.05 -40.19 -2.40
CA ALA A 2 8.83 -39.62 -1.08
C ALA A 2 7.74 -38.55 -1.22
N GLY A 3 6.59 -38.80 -0.59
CA GLY A 3 5.48 -37.85 -0.55
C GLY A 3 5.90 -36.58 0.16
N MET A 4 5.96 -35.48 -0.58
CA MET A 4 5.98 -34.16 0.03
C MET A 4 4.64 -33.95 0.73
N GLY A 5 4.72 -33.66 2.03
CA GLY A 5 3.58 -33.66 2.94
C GLY A 5 2.46 -32.74 2.48
N LYS A 6 1.24 -33.09 2.90
CA LYS A 6 0.11 -32.15 2.94
C LYS A 6 0.39 -31.04 3.95
N THR A 7 1.32 -30.14 3.67
CA THR A 7 1.23 -28.78 4.19
C THR A 7 -0.01 -28.18 3.54
N GLY A 8 -0.98 -27.72 4.35
CA GLY A 8 -2.23 -27.15 3.84
C GLY A 8 -1.93 -26.10 2.79
N THR A 9 -2.14 -26.44 1.52
CA THR A 9 -1.72 -25.63 0.39
C THR A 9 -2.56 -24.36 0.40
N VAL A 10 -1.93 -23.22 0.70
CA VAL A 10 -2.56 -21.94 0.41
C VAL A 10 -2.49 -21.79 -1.11
N ASN A 11 -3.61 -21.98 -1.80
CA ASN A 11 -3.70 -21.83 -3.25
C ASN A 11 -3.68 -20.34 -3.60
N ILE A 12 -2.50 -19.72 -3.56
CA ILE A 12 -2.29 -18.35 -4.06
C ILE A 12 -1.74 -18.46 -5.48
N PHE A 13 -2.48 -17.92 -6.44
CA PHE A 13 -2.02 -17.80 -7.82
C PHE A 13 -1.32 -16.45 -8.04
N PRO A 14 -0.32 -16.35 -8.95
CA PRO A 14 0.33 -15.08 -9.26
C PRO A 14 -0.65 -13.95 -9.61
N GLU A 15 -1.75 -14.28 -10.30
CA GLU A 15 -2.81 -13.35 -10.70
C GLU A 15 -3.50 -12.72 -9.48
N MET A 16 -3.68 -13.47 -8.38
CA MET A 16 -4.27 -12.92 -7.15
C MET A 16 -3.37 -11.86 -6.52
N MET A 17 -2.04 -11.99 -6.64
CA MET A 17 -1.10 -10.98 -6.17
C MET A 17 -1.07 -9.76 -7.10
N ASP A 18 -1.24 -9.94 -8.40
CA ASP A 18 -1.38 -8.83 -9.35
C ASP A 18 -2.65 -8.01 -9.09
N GLU A 19 -3.77 -8.68 -8.84
CA GLU A 19 -5.02 -8.02 -8.46
C GLU A 19 -4.87 -7.26 -7.13
N ALA A 20 -4.21 -7.87 -6.13
CA ALA A 20 -3.94 -7.19 -4.86
C ALA A 20 -3.04 -5.95 -5.03
N ILE A 21 -1.96 -6.04 -5.82
CA ILE A 21 -1.08 -4.91 -6.13
C ILE A 21 -1.85 -3.82 -6.87
N LYS A 22 -2.73 -4.18 -7.81
CA LYS A 22 -3.59 -3.23 -8.51
C LYS A 22 -4.52 -2.51 -7.55
N ALA A 23 -5.22 -3.24 -6.68
CA ALA A 23 -6.11 -2.65 -5.67
C ALA A 23 -5.35 -1.67 -4.74
N ILE A 24 -4.13 -2.01 -4.33
CA ILE A 24 -3.28 -1.12 -3.50
C ILE A 24 -2.97 0.18 -4.25
N LYS A 25 -2.63 0.09 -5.54
CA LYS A 25 -2.37 1.28 -6.38
C LYS A 25 -3.61 2.14 -6.56
N ASP A 26 -4.77 1.52 -6.81
CA ASP A 26 -6.05 2.23 -6.92
C ASP A 26 -6.37 2.98 -5.62
N TYR A 27 -6.17 2.33 -4.46
CA TYR A 27 -6.31 2.97 -3.16
C TYR A 27 -5.35 4.15 -2.98
N ARG A 28 -4.08 4.06 -3.39
CA ARG A 28 -3.15 5.19 -3.35
C ARG A 28 -3.60 6.33 -4.25
N THR A 29 -4.07 6.05 -5.45
CA THR A 29 -4.60 7.08 -6.35
C THR A 29 -5.78 7.80 -5.74
N ILE A 30 -6.71 7.09 -5.07
CA ILE A 30 -7.83 7.74 -4.39
C ILE A 30 -7.35 8.58 -3.19
N ALA A 31 -6.47 8.04 -2.37
CA ALA A 31 -6.00 8.70 -1.15
C ALA A 31 -5.12 9.92 -1.45
N PHE A 32 -4.19 9.80 -2.39
CA PHE A 32 -3.13 10.78 -2.64
C PHE A 32 -3.24 11.46 -4.01
N GLY A 33 -3.92 10.88 -4.99
CA GLY A 33 -4.03 11.41 -6.35
C GLY A 33 -3.02 10.81 -7.33
N ASP A 34 -2.13 9.92 -6.87
CA ASP A 34 -1.18 9.19 -7.72
C ASP A 34 -1.04 7.73 -7.25
N THR A 35 -0.79 6.83 -8.18
CA THR A 35 -0.47 5.42 -7.97
C THR A 35 0.76 5.17 -7.09
N ASP A 36 1.71 6.12 -7.05
CA ASP A 36 2.91 6.03 -6.21
C ASP A 36 2.72 6.63 -4.81
N GLY A 37 1.57 7.25 -4.55
CA GLY A 37 1.26 7.90 -3.27
C GLY A 37 2.00 9.23 -3.03
N ASN A 38 2.57 9.85 -4.06
CA ASN A 38 3.23 11.17 -3.99
C ASN A 38 2.35 12.32 -4.51
N GLY A 39 1.13 12.04 -4.98
CA GLY A 39 0.19 13.06 -5.41
C GLY A 39 -0.31 13.96 -4.27
N SER A 40 -0.94 15.07 -4.66
CA SER A 40 -1.58 16.04 -3.75
C SER A 40 -3.07 16.24 -3.99
N ASP A 41 -3.63 15.60 -5.01
CA ASP A 41 -4.99 15.93 -5.50
C ASP A 41 -6.04 14.91 -5.06
N GLY A 42 -5.62 13.88 -4.30
CA GLY A 42 -6.52 12.92 -3.67
C GLY A 42 -7.20 13.43 -2.39
N LEU A 43 -7.87 12.53 -1.68
CA LEU A 43 -8.61 12.84 -0.44
C LEU A 43 -7.72 13.48 0.63
N TYR A 44 -6.50 12.99 0.81
CA TYR A 44 -5.54 13.53 1.78
C TYR A 44 -5.23 15.01 1.52
N GLY A 45 -4.87 15.34 0.28
CA GLY A 45 -4.56 16.72 -0.08
C GLY A 45 -5.78 17.63 -0.09
N THR A 46 -6.96 17.09 -0.44
CA THR A 46 -8.24 17.83 -0.34
C THR A 46 -8.54 18.22 1.11
N VAL A 47 -8.45 17.29 2.05
CA VAL A 47 -8.65 17.57 3.48
C VAL A 47 -7.63 18.58 3.99
N LYS A 48 -6.35 18.42 3.62
CA LYS A 48 -5.30 19.36 4.00
C LYS A 48 -5.59 20.78 3.52
N LYS A 49 -5.95 20.93 2.25
CA LYS A 49 -6.30 22.22 1.66
C LYS A 49 -7.52 22.86 2.32
N GLU A 50 -8.52 22.05 2.68
CA GLU A 50 -9.72 22.54 3.38
C GLU A 50 -9.36 23.07 4.77
N VAL A 51 -8.52 22.36 5.53
CA VAL A 51 -8.02 22.80 6.84
C VAL A 51 -7.23 24.11 6.71
N GLU A 52 -6.33 24.19 5.73
CA GLU A 52 -5.55 25.41 5.45
C GLU A 52 -6.48 26.59 5.10
N THR A 53 -7.47 26.37 4.24
CA THR A 53 -8.43 27.40 3.82
C THR A 53 -9.26 27.89 5.01
N LEU A 54 -9.91 26.97 5.73
CA LEU A 54 -10.75 27.26 6.89
C LEU A 54 -10.00 28.07 7.97
N THR A 55 -8.76 27.70 8.25
CA THR A 55 -7.97 28.32 9.34
C THR A 55 -7.27 29.61 8.94
N SER A 56 -7.20 29.92 7.64
CA SER A 56 -6.61 31.15 7.11
C SER A 56 -7.52 32.38 7.24
N SER A 57 -8.85 32.20 7.20
CA SER A 57 -9.80 33.32 7.22
C SER A 57 -11.01 33.11 8.13
N ASP A 58 -11.66 31.95 8.04
CA ASP A 58 -13.03 31.77 8.55
C ASP A 58 -13.06 31.28 10.00
N PHE A 59 -12.01 30.59 10.43
CA PHE A 59 -11.86 30.09 11.80
C PHE A 59 -10.53 30.55 12.38
N THR A 60 -10.58 31.54 13.28
CA THR A 60 -9.38 32.19 13.85
C THR A 60 -9.42 32.20 15.39
N GLY A 61 -8.33 32.68 16.01
CA GLY A 61 -8.21 32.75 17.49
C GLY A 61 -7.69 31.46 18.13
N SER A 62 -7.80 31.36 19.46
CA SER A 62 -7.19 30.27 20.24
C SER A 62 -7.77 28.89 19.92
N ALA A 63 -9.07 28.81 19.62
CA ALA A 63 -9.71 27.56 19.22
C ALA A 63 -9.16 27.04 17.88
N SER A 64 -8.97 27.94 16.90
CA SER A 64 -8.34 27.61 15.62
C SER A 64 -6.92 27.08 15.77
N LYS A 65 -6.09 27.71 16.62
CA LYS A 65 -4.74 27.21 16.93
C LYS A 65 -4.78 25.81 17.54
N GLY A 66 -5.72 25.55 18.46
CA GLY A 66 -5.90 24.22 19.05
C GLY A 66 -6.29 23.17 18.01
N PHE A 67 -7.19 23.52 17.09
CA PHE A 67 -7.59 22.66 15.99
C PHE A 67 -6.44 22.36 15.03
N VAL A 68 -5.69 23.36 14.59
CA VAL A 68 -4.49 23.17 13.72
C VAL A 68 -3.49 22.25 14.41
N ASN A 69 -3.20 22.48 15.70
CA ASN A 69 -2.32 21.61 16.46
C ASN A 69 -2.84 20.16 16.55
N PHE A 70 -4.14 19.96 16.75
CA PHE A 70 -4.73 18.63 16.74
C PHE A 70 -4.58 17.97 15.36
N TYR A 71 -4.94 18.69 14.30
CA TYR A 71 -4.86 18.19 12.93
C TYR A 71 -3.44 17.78 12.55
N THR A 72 -2.46 18.69 12.69
CA THR A 72 -1.07 18.47 12.28
C THR A 72 -0.40 17.35 13.07
N ASN A 73 -0.73 17.18 14.37
CA ASN A 73 -0.05 16.19 15.20
C ASN A 73 -0.72 14.80 15.18
N ASN A 74 -2.00 14.71 14.83
CA ASN A 74 -2.76 13.45 14.96
C ASN A 74 -3.36 12.98 13.63
N ILE A 75 -3.93 13.90 12.85
CA ILE A 75 -4.67 13.54 11.63
C ILE A 75 -3.72 13.47 10.44
N GLU A 76 -2.99 14.55 10.16
CA GLU A 76 -2.08 14.64 9.01
C GLU A 76 -1.06 13.46 8.96
N PRO A 77 -0.41 13.05 10.07
CA PRO A 77 0.53 11.93 10.05
C PRO A 77 -0.15 10.58 9.87
N ALA A 78 -1.37 10.40 10.41
CA ALA A 78 -2.11 9.15 10.31
C ALA A 78 -2.63 8.92 8.89
N THR A 79 -3.21 9.96 8.27
CA THR A 79 -3.77 9.89 6.92
C THR A 79 -2.73 10.09 5.82
N GLY A 80 -1.58 10.70 6.15
CA GLY A 80 -0.46 10.93 5.25
C GLY A 80 0.57 9.82 5.30
N SER A 81 1.67 10.06 6.03
CA SER A 81 2.85 9.19 6.05
C SER A 81 2.57 7.78 6.56
N SER A 82 1.70 7.62 7.57
CA SER A 82 1.38 6.31 8.15
C SER A 82 0.56 5.45 7.19
N LEU A 83 -0.50 6.02 6.59
CA LEU A 83 -1.29 5.32 5.56
C LEU A 83 -0.42 4.96 4.35
N LYS A 84 0.42 5.89 3.88
CA LYS A 84 1.35 5.64 2.78
C LYS A 84 2.28 4.46 3.10
N GLY A 85 2.93 4.48 4.26
CA GLY A 85 3.82 3.41 4.71
C GLY A 85 3.12 2.06 4.84
N ALA A 86 1.87 2.04 5.31
CA ALA A 86 1.07 0.82 5.36
C ALA A 86 0.80 0.24 3.94
N LEU A 87 0.44 1.10 2.98
CA LEU A 87 0.22 0.68 1.59
C LEU A 87 1.52 0.23 0.92
N GLU A 88 2.65 0.86 1.20
CA GLU A 88 3.99 0.42 0.76
C GLU A 88 4.36 -0.96 1.32
N MET A 89 4.11 -1.18 2.61
CA MET A 89 4.35 -2.48 3.24
C MET A 89 3.47 -3.57 2.62
N LEU A 90 2.18 -3.31 2.41
CA LEU A 90 1.26 -4.27 1.77
C LEU A 90 1.69 -4.61 0.34
N GLU A 91 2.09 -3.62 -0.45
CA GLU A 91 2.57 -3.87 -1.82
C GLU A 91 3.86 -4.69 -1.81
N SER A 92 4.78 -4.40 -0.88
CA SER A 92 6.01 -5.17 -0.70
C SER A 92 5.72 -6.64 -0.37
N ILE A 93 4.80 -6.90 0.56
CA ILE A 93 4.35 -8.25 0.91
C ILE A 93 3.79 -8.97 -0.31
N CYS A 94 2.89 -8.34 -1.08
CA CYS A 94 2.32 -8.94 -2.29
C CYS A 94 3.40 -9.25 -3.34
N LYS A 95 4.36 -8.35 -3.54
CA LYS A 95 5.50 -8.58 -4.46
C LYS A 95 6.39 -9.73 -3.98
N SER A 96 6.69 -9.79 -2.69
CA SER A 96 7.47 -10.89 -2.11
C SER A 96 6.77 -12.23 -2.24
N ILE A 97 5.47 -12.31 -1.94
CA ILE A 97 4.68 -13.53 -2.13
C ILE A 97 4.69 -13.93 -3.60
N LYS A 98 4.40 -12.99 -4.51
CA LYS A 98 4.42 -13.26 -5.95
C LYS A 98 5.75 -13.82 -6.42
N SER A 99 6.87 -13.23 -5.97
CA SER A 99 8.22 -13.69 -6.35
C SER A 99 8.60 -15.07 -5.81
N ALA A 100 7.89 -15.55 -4.78
CA ALA A 100 8.10 -16.88 -4.21
C ALA A 100 7.22 -17.95 -4.88
N ILE A 101 6.23 -17.55 -5.70
CA ILE A 101 5.46 -18.49 -6.51
C ILE A 101 6.34 -18.86 -7.72
N PRO A 102 6.57 -20.16 -7.98
CA PRO A 102 7.29 -20.60 -9.17
C PRO A 102 6.60 -20.05 -10.41
N ASP A 103 7.37 -19.57 -11.39
CA ASP A 103 6.82 -19.19 -12.69
C ASP A 103 6.17 -20.42 -13.37
N THR A 104 5.55 -20.25 -14.54
CA THR A 104 4.85 -21.33 -15.26
C THR A 104 5.64 -22.64 -15.45
N GLU A 105 6.96 -22.62 -15.30
CA GLU A 105 7.79 -23.82 -15.12
C GLU A 105 7.81 -24.23 -13.65
N GLY A 106 7.22 -25.38 -13.31
CA GLY A 106 7.20 -25.87 -11.94
C GLY A 106 8.60 -25.98 -11.34
N VAL A 107 8.67 -26.00 -10.00
CA VAL A 107 9.94 -26.15 -9.24
C VAL A 107 10.80 -27.30 -9.76
N ASP A 108 10.17 -28.35 -10.29
CA ASP A 108 10.84 -29.51 -10.90
C ASP A 108 11.66 -29.15 -12.15
N GLU A 109 11.11 -28.37 -13.08
CA GLU A 109 11.80 -27.90 -14.29
C GLU A 109 12.95 -26.93 -13.94
N GLN A 110 12.71 -26.04 -12.96
CA GLN A 110 13.71 -25.09 -12.49
C GLN A 110 14.88 -25.80 -11.78
N LEU A 111 14.60 -26.80 -10.94
CA LEU A 111 15.62 -27.64 -10.32
C LEU A 111 16.36 -28.50 -11.36
N GLY A 112 15.66 -29.01 -12.38
CA GLY A 112 16.29 -29.71 -13.50
C GLY A 112 17.32 -28.82 -14.21
N THR A 113 16.93 -27.59 -14.55
CA THR A 113 17.80 -26.62 -15.24
C THR A 113 19.02 -26.22 -14.42
N GLU A 114 18.87 -26.02 -13.10
CA GLU A 114 20.02 -25.69 -12.22
C GLU A 114 20.94 -26.88 -11.97
N ASN A 115 20.41 -28.10 -11.91
CA ASN A 115 21.24 -29.30 -11.73
C ASN A 115 22.05 -29.67 -12.99
N ASP A 116 21.66 -29.16 -14.16
CA ASP A 116 22.36 -29.34 -15.44
C ASP A 116 23.43 -28.26 -15.71
N LYS A 117 23.66 -27.32 -14.78
CA LYS A 117 24.77 -26.33 -14.82
C LYS A 117 26.02 -26.86 -14.14
#